data_AF-A0A0F7WVA3-F1
#
_entry.id   AF-A0A0F7WVA3-F1
#
_cell.length_a   1.000
_cell.length_b   1.000
_cell.length_c   1.000
_cell.angle_alpha   90.00
_cell.angle_beta   90.00
_cell.angle_gamma   90.00
#
_symmetry.space_group_name_H-M   'P 1'
#
loop_
_entity.id
_entity.type
_entity.pdbx_description
1 polymer ?
#
loop_
_entity_poly.entity_id
_entity_poly.type
_entity_poly.pdbx_seq_one_letter_code
_entity_poly.pdbx_strand_id
1 'polypeptide(L)'
;MFKLLKNLFLIGCCIVGYFWMRKESIVEQWLSNRLHTQVTVGRVSIRTSGIKIRHICIHNPLASERFPYAAEIEYADVRFSSISILLTKQLEISELIIHGANFTIFPYDSHGTKTNWSLVWKNFHPQKETPSNLWIDRAPVLIRRCLFLNTRLYGLRANHKDIPHLSVPSLEFHSHTSSAKELPKLSEALPSLLYLALEESLYHLNLPGDIIKPLSQQAHKHFYSSYPQFQDRLNDIHTPGTPTEEIIGFIRGLFFH
;
A
#
# COMPACT_ATOMS: atom_id res chain seq x y z
N MET A 1 -27.98 30.48 -25.80
CA MET A 1 -26.65 29.85 -25.61
C MET A 1 -25.83 30.45 -24.47
N PHE A 2 -25.61 31.78 -24.41
CA PHE A 2 -24.71 32.40 -23.40
C PHE A 2 -25.13 32.18 -21.93
N LYS A 3 -26.44 32.23 -21.62
CA LYS A 3 -26.97 31.90 -20.27
C LYS A 3 -26.72 30.44 -19.88
N LEU A 4 -26.79 29.53 -20.85
CA LEU A 4 -26.60 28.09 -20.66
C LEU A 4 -25.12 27.77 -20.40
N LEU A 5 -24.23 28.43 -21.15
CA LEU A 5 -22.77 28.34 -20.95
C LEU A 5 -22.34 28.91 -19.57
N LYS A 6 -22.90 30.05 -19.16
CA LYS A 6 -22.63 30.65 -17.84
C LYS A 6 -23.08 29.73 -16.70
N ASN A 7 -24.25 29.11 -16.82
CA ASN A 7 -24.76 28.18 -15.80
C ASN A 7 -23.91 26.90 -15.74
N LEU A 8 -23.49 26.36 -16.89
CA LEU A 8 -22.56 25.21 -16.93
C LEU A 8 -21.20 25.53 -16.29
N PHE A 9 -20.65 26.72 -16.56
CA PHE A 9 -19.41 27.17 -15.93
C PHE A 9 -19.56 27.30 -14.41
N LEU A 10 -20.66 27.90 -13.95
CA LEU A 10 -20.93 28.04 -12.52
C LEU A 10 -21.06 26.68 -11.83
N ILE A 11 -21.79 25.74 -12.44
CA ILE A 11 -21.92 24.36 -11.95
C ILE A 11 -20.53 23.69 -11.88
N GLY A 12 -19.71 23.85 -12.91
CA GLY A 12 -18.33 23.35 -12.93
C GLY A 12 -17.49 23.92 -11.78
N CYS A 13 -17.55 25.24 -11.55
CA CYS A 13 -16.86 25.88 -10.42
C CYS A 13 -17.36 25.38 -9.06
N CYS A 14 -18.68 25.18 -8.90
CA CYS A 14 -19.25 24.62 -7.68
C CYS A 14 -18.76 23.19 -7.42
N ILE A 15 -18.68 22.36 -8.46
CA ILE A 15 -18.16 20.98 -8.36
C ILE A 15 -16.68 21.01 -7.94
N VAL A 16 -15.85 21.81 -8.62
CA VAL A 16 -14.42 21.94 -8.28
C VAL A 16 -14.24 22.46 -6.86
N GLY A 17 -15.01 23.47 -6.45
CA GLY A 17 -15.00 24.01 -5.10
C GLY A 17 -15.38 22.97 -4.04
N TYR A 18 -16.41 22.17 -4.30
CA TYR A 18 -16.83 21.07 -3.42
C TYR A 18 -15.73 20.00 -3.28
N PHE A 19 -15.13 19.57 -4.39
CA PHE A 19 -13.99 18.65 -4.36
C PHE A 19 -12.80 19.22 -3.58
N TRP A 20 -12.52 20.51 -3.76
CA TRP A 20 -11.42 21.18 -3.06
C TRP A 20 -11.62 21.19 -1.54
N MET A 21 -12.85 21.37 -1.08
CA MET A 21 -13.21 21.35 0.34
C MET A 21 -13.23 19.95 0.96
N ARG A 22 -13.51 18.90 0.17
CA ARG A 22 -13.70 17.53 0.69
C ARG A 22 -12.61 16.52 0.28
N LYS A 23 -11.57 16.94 -0.43
CA LYS A 23 -10.54 16.01 -0.95
C LYS A 23 -9.92 15.13 0.14
N GLU A 24 -9.66 15.65 1.34
CA GLU A 24 -9.17 14.87 2.49
C GLU A 24 -10.12 13.71 2.83
N SER A 25 -11.39 14.02 3.10
CA SER A 25 -12.40 13.01 3.45
C SER A 25 -12.66 12.00 2.32
N ILE A 26 -12.56 12.43 1.07
CA ILE A 26 -12.71 11.55 -0.10
C ILE A 26 -11.55 10.54 -0.15
N VAL A 27 -10.31 11.00 0.02
CA VAL A 27 -9.12 10.13 0.04
C VAL A 27 -9.18 9.19 1.24
N GLU A 28 -9.57 9.70 2.42
CA GLU A 28 -9.74 8.91 3.63
C GLU A 28 -10.76 7.79 3.47
N GLN A 29 -11.95 8.11 2.95
CA GLN A 29 -13.00 7.13 2.73
C GLN A 29 -12.60 6.12 1.65
N TRP A 30 -11.95 6.58 0.58
CA TRP A 30 -11.46 5.71 -0.48
C TRP A 30 -10.39 4.73 0.04
N LEU A 31 -9.38 5.21 0.79
CA LEU A 31 -8.36 4.37 1.41
C LEU A 31 -8.97 3.41 2.43
N SER A 32 -9.88 3.89 3.27
CA SER A 32 -10.53 3.05 4.30
C SER A 32 -11.34 1.93 3.68
N ASN A 33 -12.07 2.21 2.60
CA ASN A 33 -12.81 1.20 1.85
C ASN A 33 -11.87 0.21 1.16
N ARG A 34 -10.73 0.67 0.62
CA ARG A 34 -9.77 -0.19 -0.10
C ARG A 34 -8.99 -1.10 0.83
N LEU A 35 -8.66 -0.62 2.02
CA LEU A 35 -7.91 -1.37 3.02
C LEU A 35 -8.83 -2.08 4.03
N HIS A 36 -10.15 -1.91 3.90
CA HIS A 36 -11.18 -2.37 4.84
C HIS A 36 -10.81 -2.14 6.31
N THR A 37 -10.11 -1.05 6.56
CA THR A 37 -9.53 -0.67 7.85
C THR A 37 -9.65 0.83 7.94
N GLN A 38 -9.95 1.38 9.11
CA GLN A 38 -10.05 2.82 9.26
C GLN A 38 -8.70 3.48 8.93
N VAL A 39 -8.73 4.38 7.98
CA VAL A 39 -7.60 5.24 7.63
C VAL A 39 -7.96 6.66 8.04
N THR A 40 -6.97 7.43 8.47
CA THR A 40 -7.10 8.89 8.65
C THR A 40 -6.08 9.58 7.78
N VAL A 41 -6.51 10.67 7.13
CA VAL A 41 -5.65 11.45 6.24
C VAL A 41 -5.62 12.90 6.69
N GLY A 42 -4.42 13.43 6.92
CA GLY A 42 -4.25 14.83 7.34
C GLY A 42 -4.50 15.84 6.23
N ARG A 43 -3.54 16.02 5.32
CA ARG A 43 -3.62 17.06 4.27
C ARG A 43 -3.29 16.50 2.90
N VAL A 44 -4.18 16.75 1.94
CA VAL A 44 -3.99 16.40 0.53
C VAL A 44 -3.66 17.65 -0.27
N SER A 45 -2.53 17.67 -0.97
CA SER A 45 -2.11 18.77 -1.84
C SER A 45 -2.07 18.27 -3.27
N ILE A 46 -2.97 18.78 -4.11
CA ILE A 46 -3.09 18.40 -5.51
C ILE A 46 -2.30 19.39 -6.37
N ARG A 47 -1.47 18.89 -7.27
CA ARG A 47 -0.69 19.65 -8.25
C ARG A 47 -0.91 19.03 -9.63
N THR A 48 -0.58 19.77 -10.69
CA THR A 48 -0.64 19.25 -12.07
C THR A 48 0.33 18.08 -12.30
N SER A 49 1.42 18.05 -11.54
CA SER A 49 2.47 17.03 -11.64
C SER A 49 2.36 15.93 -10.56
N GLY A 50 1.28 15.88 -9.79
CA GLY A 50 1.13 14.87 -8.75
C GLY A 50 0.26 15.25 -7.56
N ILE A 51 0.19 14.36 -6.58
CA ILE A 51 -0.54 14.51 -5.33
C ILE A 51 0.38 14.23 -4.17
N LYS A 52 0.42 15.15 -3.19
CA LYS A 52 1.11 14.93 -1.91
C LYS A 52 0.09 14.77 -0.79
N ILE A 53 0.12 13.63 -0.12
CA ILE A 53 -0.74 13.29 1.01
C ILE A 53 0.13 13.30 2.28
N ARG A 54 -0.26 14.05 3.31
CA ARG A 54 0.45 14.14 4.59
C ARG A 54 -0.35 13.48 5.70
N HIS A 55 0.36 12.86 6.65
CA HIS A 55 -0.19 12.20 7.83
C HIS A 55 -1.24 11.15 7.44
N ILE A 56 -0.78 10.03 6.88
CA ILE A 56 -1.64 8.87 6.59
C ILE A 56 -1.50 7.91 7.75
N CYS A 57 -2.59 7.64 8.46
CA CYS A 57 -2.62 6.72 9.59
C CYS A 57 -3.56 5.56 9.26
N ILE A 58 -3.04 4.33 9.25
CA ILE A 58 -3.83 3.09 9.15
C ILE A 58 -4.04 2.59 10.58
N HIS A 59 -5.29 2.54 11.04
CA HIS A 59 -5.61 2.15 12.41
C HIS A 59 -5.37 0.66 12.63
N ASN A 60 -4.98 0.29 13.85
CA ASN A 60 -4.96 -1.11 14.23
C ASN A 60 -6.41 -1.65 14.33
N PRO A 61 -6.71 -2.82 13.75
CA PRO A 61 -8.01 -3.48 13.93
C PRO A 61 -8.29 -3.83 15.40
N LEU A 62 -7.24 -4.00 16.20
CA LEU A 62 -7.31 -4.20 17.64
C LEU A 62 -7.02 -2.88 18.34
N ALA A 63 -7.93 -2.47 19.22
CA ALA A 63 -7.72 -1.30 20.05
C ALA A 63 -6.49 -1.49 20.95
N SER A 64 -5.52 -0.60 20.83
CA SER A 64 -4.33 -0.54 21.68
C SER A 64 -4.07 0.93 22.00
N GLU A 65 -4.10 1.28 23.29
CA GLU A 65 -3.82 2.66 23.74
C GLU A 65 -2.37 3.05 23.45
N ARG A 66 -1.44 2.08 23.54
CA ARG A 66 -0.02 2.31 23.28
C ARG A 66 0.29 2.45 21.79
N PHE A 67 -0.43 1.72 20.95
CA PHE A 67 -0.20 1.69 19.51
C PHE A 67 -1.53 1.77 18.76
N PRO A 68 -2.11 2.98 18.58
CA PRO A 68 -3.39 3.14 17.91
C PRO A 68 -3.31 2.85 16.39
N TYR A 69 -2.12 2.96 15.80
CA TYR A 69 -1.90 2.84 14.36
C TYR A 69 -1.02 1.62 14.01
N ALA A 70 -1.44 0.87 13.00
CA ALA A 70 -0.65 -0.20 12.39
C ALA A 70 0.46 0.40 11.51
N ALA A 71 0.13 1.46 10.78
CA ALA A 71 1.07 2.26 10.00
C ALA A 71 0.78 3.75 10.16
N GLU A 72 1.81 4.55 10.32
CA GLU A 72 1.76 6.01 10.29
C GLU A 72 2.80 6.52 9.30
N ILE A 73 2.38 7.30 8.32
CA ILE A 73 3.25 7.81 7.25
C ILE A 73 3.23 9.34 7.30
N GLU A 74 4.40 9.95 7.47
CA GLU A 74 4.54 11.41 7.52
C GLU A 74 4.03 12.06 6.22
N TYR A 75 4.47 11.57 5.05
CA TYR A 75 3.84 11.89 3.78
C TYR A 75 4.10 10.87 2.68
N ALA A 76 3.17 10.81 1.72
CA ALA A 76 3.33 10.17 0.42
C ALA A 76 3.27 11.23 -0.70
N ASP A 77 4.27 11.26 -1.58
CA ASP A 77 4.33 12.12 -2.76
C ASP A 77 4.19 11.24 -4.01
N VAL A 78 3.04 11.35 -4.68
CA VAL A 78 2.70 10.59 -5.89
C VAL A 78 2.91 11.50 -7.08
N ARG A 79 3.94 11.25 -7.88
CA ARG A 79 4.29 12.05 -9.06
C ARG A 79 3.74 11.39 -10.31
N PHE A 80 2.97 12.15 -11.07
CA PHE A 80 2.38 11.72 -12.34
C PHE A 80 2.13 12.93 -13.23
N SER A 81 2.03 12.70 -14.55
CA SER A 81 1.63 13.76 -15.49
C SER A 81 0.14 13.61 -15.80
N SER A 82 -0.67 14.59 -15.38
CA SER A 82 -2.11 14.60 -15.70
C SER A 82 -2.37 14.60 -17.21
N ILE A 83 -1.45 15.19 -18.00
CA ILE A 83 -1.50 15.18 -19.47
C ILE A 83 -1.25 13.76 -20.01
N SER A 84 -0.28 13.03 -19.44
CA SER A 84 0.00 11.64 -19.85
C SER A 84 -1.19 10.73 -19.56
N ILE A 85 -1.82 10.88 -18.39
CA ILE A 85 -2.99 10.08 -18.00
C ILE A 85 -4.17 10.31 -18.96
N LEU A 86 -4.41 11.57 -19.35
CA LEU A 86 -5.47 11.93 -20.30
C LEU A 86 -5.26 11.28 -21.67
N LEU A 87 -4.01 11.17 -22.14
CA LEU A 87 -3.67 10.65 -23.46
C LEU A 87 -3.65 9.12 -23.51
N THR A 88 -3.11 8.47 -22.47
CA THR A 88 -2.86 7.03 -22.46
C THR A 88 -4.02 6.22 -21.87
N LYS A 89 -4.97 6.87 -21.18
CA LYS A 89 -6.03 6.23 -20.36
C LYS A 89 -5.48 5.23 -19.32
N GLN A 90 -4.19 5.29 -19.03
CA GLN A 90 -3.49 4.50 -18.04
C GLN A 90 -3.00 5.42 -16.92
N LEU A 91 -3.04 4.93 -15.68
CA LEU A 91 -2.46 5.67 -14.56
C LEU A 91 -0.97 5.36 -14.47
N GLU A 92 -0.16 6.22 -15.07
CA GLU A 92 1.30 6.12 -14.97
C GLU A 92 1.84 7.03 -13.87
N ILE A 93 2.36 6.40 -12.81
CA ILE A 93 3.03 7.06 -11.69
C ILE A 93 4.53 6.98 -11.96
N SER A 94 5.16 8.12 -12.21
CA SER A 94 6.59 8.19 -12.48
C SER A 94 7.41 7.91 -11.23
N GLU A 95 6.92 8.37 -10.07
CA GLU A 95 7.60 8.20 -8.79
C GLU A 95 6.61 8.26 -7.64
N LEU A 96 6.67 7.28 -6.73
CA LEU A 96 5.94 7.25 -5.47
C LEU A 96 6.96 7.34 -4.34
N ILE A 97 6.99 8.45 -3.60
CA ILE A 97 7.89 8.65 -2.47
C ILE A 97 7.10 8.58 -1.17
N ILE A 98 7.42 7.62 -0.32
CA ILE A 98 6.84 7.46 1.01
C ILE A 98 7.91 7.82 2.03
N HIS A 99 7.68 8.87 2.82
CA HIS A 99 8.65 9.35 3.80
C HIS A 99 8.15 9.10 5.22
N GLY A 100 9.04 8.61 6.08
CA GLY A 100 8.78 8.44 7.51
C GLY A 100 7.63 7.47 7.77
N ALA A 101 7.69 6.28 7.16
CA ALA A 101 6.72 5.22 7.40
C ALA A 101 7.05 4.50 8.72
N ASN A 102 6.24 4.70 9.75
CA ASN A 102 6.30 4.00 11.02
C ASN A 102 5.35 2.80 10.98
N PHE A 103 5.87 1.58 10.94
CA PHE A 103 5.08 0.36 11.05
C PHE A 103 5.14 -0.19 12.47
N THR A 104 3.99 -0.37 13.10
CA THR A 104 3.90 -0.98 14.42
C THR A 104 3.55 -2.46 14.28
N ILE A 105 4.38 -3.34 14.85
CA ILE A 105 4.19 -4.77 14.81
C ILE A 105 4.18 -5.30 16.25
N PHE A 106 3.10 -5.90 16.70
CA PHE A 106 3.03 -6.53 18.02
C PHE A 106 2.25 -7.85 17.98
N PRO A 107 2.62 -8.84 18.81
CA PRO A 107 1.86 -10.08 18.94
C PRO A 107 0.48 -9.81 19.56
N TYR A 108 -0.56 -10.50 19.09
CA TYR A 108 -1.91 -10.36 19.67
C TYR A 108 -2.54 -11.69 20.12
N ASP A 109 -1.90 -12.82 19.84
CA ASP A 109 -2.27 -14.10 20.42
C ASP A 109 -1.39 -14.42 21.64
N SER A 110 -1.92 -15.21 22.56
CA SER A 110 -1.23 -15.66 23.78
C SER A 110 0.07 -16.43 23.50
N HIS A 111 0.20 -17.00 22.29
CA HIS A 111 1.35 -17.78 21.88
C HIS A 111 2.36 -16.99 21.03
N GLY A 112 2.09 -15.71 20.73
CA GLY A 112 2.96 -14.87 19.91
C GLY A 112 3.12 -15.34 18.47
N THR A 113 2.24 -16.23 18.00
CA THR A 113 2.29 -16.80 16.65
C THR A 113 1.64 -15.91 15.60
N LYS A 114 0.91 -14.85 16.01
CA LYS A 114 0.22 -13.92 15.11
C LYS A 114 0.42 -12.47 15.55
N THR A 115 0.61 -11.58 14.57
CA THR A 115 0.79 -10.14 14.82
C THR A 115 -0.42 -9.33 14.38
N ASN A 116 -0.57 -8.12 14.92
CA ASN A 116 -1.63 -7.16 14.52
C ASN A 116 -1.78 -7.04 13.00
N TRP A 117 -0.67 -7.11 12.26
CA TRP A 117 -0.68 -7.06 10.81
C TRP A 117 -1.41 -8.24 10.14
N SER A 118 -1.46 -9.43 10.76
CA SER A 118 -2.27 -10.55 10.24
C SER A 118 -3.76 -10.23 10.13
N LEU A 119 -4.27 -9.34 10.99
CA LEU A 119 -5.63 -8.83 10.89
C LEU A 119 -5.74 -7.75 9.82
N VAL A 120 -4.75 -6.86 9.72
CA VAL A 120 -4.68 -5.82 8.69
C VAL A 120 -4.65 -6.43 7.29
N TRP A 121 -3.80 -7.41 7.03
CA TRP A 121 -3.71 -8.08 5.73
C TRP A 121 -4.99 -8.83 5.39
N LYS A 122 -5.62 -9.49 6.38
CA LYS A 122 -6.92 -10.15 6.19
C LYS A 122 -7.99 -9.16 5.72
N ASN A 123 -7.95 -7.91 6.18
CA ASN A 123 -8.91 -6.89 5.74
C ASN A 123 -8.71 -6.49 4.27
N PHE A 124 -7.48 -6.52 3.76
CA PHE A 124 -7.18 -6.09 2.38
C PHE A 124 -7.85 -6.98 1.31
N HIS A 125 -8.31 -8.19 1.67
CA HIS A 125 -8.98 -9.12 0.76
C HIS A 125 -10.37 -9.50 1.32
N PRO A 126 -11.37 -8.62 1.19
CA PRO A 126 -12.71 -8.90 1.69
C PRO A 126 -13.31 -10.11 0.95
N GLN A 127 -14.09 -10.94 1.65
CA GLN A 127 -14.80 -12.07 1.04
C GLN A 127 -15.86 -11.64 -0.01
N LYS A 128 -16.21 -10.35 -0.07
CA LYS A 128 -17.06 -9.76 -1.10
C LYS A 128 -16.39 -8.48 -1.60
N GLU A 129 -16.10 -8.45 -2.90
CA GLU A 129 -15.67 -7.23 -3.56
C GLU A 129 -16.77 -6.18 -3.45
N THR A 130 -16.42 -4.99 -2.95
CA THR A 130 -17.33 -3.86 -3.00
C THR A 130 -17.21 -3.25 -4.40
N PRO A 131 -18.24 -3.31 -5.25
CA PRO A 131 -18.15 -2.75 -6.59
C PRO A 131 -17.91 -1.25 -6.49
N SER A 132 -16.78 -0.80 -7.02
CA SER A 132 -16.53 0.62 -7.17
C SER A 132 -16.98 1.11 -8.54
N ASN A 133 -17.69 2.23 -8.51
CA ASN A 133 -18.11 2.98 -9.68
C ASN A 133 -17.06 4.01 -10.12
N LEU A 134 -15.95 4.16 -9.39
CA LEU A 134 -14.87 5.07 -9.76
C LEU A 134 -14.00 4.43 -10.86
N TRP A 135 -13.87 5.13 -11.99
CA TRP A 135 -13.04 4.69 -13.13
C TRP A 135 -11.59 4.41 -12.72
N ILE A 136 -11.03 5.20 -11.78
CA ILE A 136 -9.67 5.07 -11.27
C ILE A 136 -9.40 3.69 -10.67
N ASP A 137 -10.42 3.03 -10.10
CA ASP A 137 -10.26 1.71 -9.48
C ASP A 137 -10.15 0.58 -10.51
N ARG A 138 -10.55 0.82 -11.75
CA ARG A 138 -10.45 -0.14 -12.87
C ARG A 138 -9.28 0.18 -13.80
N ALA A 139 -8.65 1.34 -13.63
CA ALA A 139 -7.54 1.77 -14.46
C ALA A 139 -6.28 0.95 -14.12
N PRO A 140 -5.59 0.41 -15.14
CA PRO A 140 -4.28 -0.21 -14.92
C PRO A 140 -3.30 0.84 -14.40
N VAL A 141 -2.50 0.44 -13.41
CA VAL A 141 -1.53 1.31 -12.76
C VAL A 141 -0.12 0.80 -13.02
N LEU A 142 0.75 1.70 -13.47
CA LEU A 142 2.19 1.46 -13.57
C LEU A 142 2.91 2.41 -12.63
N ILE A 143 3.67 1.88 -11.66
CA ILE A 143 4.48 2.66 -10.72
C ILE A 143 5.95 2.47 -11.08
N ARG A 144 6.52 3.44 -11.81
CA ARG A 144 7.90 3.32 -12.33
C ARG A 144 8.95 3.18 -11.25
N ARG A 145 8.79 3.94 -10.17
CA ARG A 145 9.71 3.95 -9.05
C ARG A 145 8.91 4.16 -7.76
N CYS A 146 9.18 3.35 -6.76
CA CYS A 146 8.65 3.51 -5.41
C CYS A 146 9.82 3.59 -4.43
N LEU A 147 9.86 4.64 -3.61
CA LEU A 147 10.94 4.92 -2.69
C LEU A 147 10.37 5.15 -1.30
N PHE A 148 10.73 4.29 -0.36
CA PHE A 148 10.48 4.49 1.06
C PHE A 148 11.74 5.07 1.70
N LEU A 149 11.60 6.21 2.37
CA LEU A 149 12.68 6.89 3.07
C LEU A 149 12.41 6.87 4.57
N ASN A 150 13.43 6.45 5.33
CA ASN A 150 13.39 6.45 6.79
C ASN A 150 12.18 5.68 7.35
N THR A 151 12.04 4.43 6.91
CA THR A 151 11.03 3.50 7.41
C THR A 151 11.44 3.05 8.81
N ARG A 152 10.51 3.00 9.75
CA ARG A 152 10.75 2.64 11.15
C ARG A 152 9.83 1.52 11.59
N LEU A 153 10.35 0.53 12.32
CA LEU A 153 9.57 -0.53 12.94
C LEU A 153 9.45 -0.31 14.44
N TYR A 154 8.23 -0.40 14.96
CA TYR A 154 7.87 -0.25 16.38
C TYR A 154 7.14 -1.49 16.90
N GLY A 155 7.03 -1.60 18.22
CA GLY A 155 6.22 -2.63 18.89
C GLY A 155 6.84 -4.03 18.93
N LEU A 156 8.01 -4.20 18.33
CA LEU A 156 8.71 -5.47 18.22
C LEU A 156 9.07 -6.02 19.60
N ARG A 157 8.88 -7.34 19.77
CA ARG A 157 9.24 -8.08 20.99
C ARG A 157 10.03 -9.32 20.64
N ALA A 158 11.22 -9.47 21.23
CA ALA A 158 11.98 -10.72 21.27
C ALA A 158 12.12 -11.16 22.72
N ASN A 159 11.95 -12.46 23.01
CA ASN A 159 12.18 -13.00 24.35
C ASN A 159 11.50 -12.21 25.48
N HIS A 160 10.26 -11.76 25.23
CA HIS A 160 9.42 -11.00 26.19
C HIS A 160 9.97 -9.61 26.56
N LYS A 161 10.94 -9.09 25.79
CA LYS A 161 11.47 -7.73 25.92
C LYS A 161 11.10 -6.89 24.71
N ASP A 162 10.71 -5.65 24.95
CA ASP A 162 10.47 -4.67 23.91
C ASP A 162 11.82 -4.30 23.23
N ILE A 163 11.87 -4.38 21.90
CA ILE A 163 13.01 -3.92 21.12
C ILE A 163 12.82 -2.43 20.84
N PRO A 164 13.86 -1.59 20.98
CA PRO A 164 13.81 -0.20 20.53
C PRO A 164 13.41 -0.10 19.06
N HIS A 165 12.91 1.05 18.65
CA HIS A 165 12.55 1.24 17.25
C HIS A 165 13.78 1.07 16.35
N LEU A 166 13.57 0.40 15.22
CA LEU A 166 14.60 0.13 14.24
C LEU A 166 14.27 0.87 12.95
N SER A 167 15.28 1.40 12.27
CA SER A 167 15.09 2.20 11.06
C SER A 167 15.79 1.60 9.86
N VAL A 168 15.09 1.54 8.73
CA VAL A 168 15.65 1.28 7.41
C VAL A 168 15.76 2.63 6.68
N PRO A 169 16.98 3.10 6.37
CA PRO A 169 17.18 4.42 5.79
C PRO A 169 16.49 4.62 4.45
N SER A 170 16.51 3.59 3.59
CA SER A 170 15.90 3.64 2.26
C SER A 170 15.52 2.24 1.79
N LEU A 171 14.33 2.10 1.20
CA LEU A 171 13.92 0.94 0.39
C LEU A 171 13.47 1.46 -0.97
N GLU A 172 13.98 0.86 -2.04
CA GLU A 172 13.73 1.33 -3.39
C GLU A 172 13.29 0.17 -4.28
N PHE A 173 12.25 0.44 -5.07
CA PHE A 173 11.64 -0.51 -5.97
C PHE A 173 11.40 0.12 -7.35
N HIS A 174 11.68 -0.61 -8.43
CA HIS A 174 11.67 -0.10 -9.80
C HIS A 174 10.85 -0.97 -10.74
N SER A 175 9.84 -0.43 -11.42
CA SER A 175 9.15 -1.19 -12.47
C SER A 175 10.06 -1.35 -13.65
N HIS A 176 10.33 -2.59 -14.07
CA HIS A 176 10.62 -2.78 -15.49
C HIS A 176 9.33 -3.17 -16.21
N THR A 177 9.27 -2.83 -17.49
CA THR A 177 8.09 -3.02 -18.33
C THR A 177 8.31 -4.26 -19.17
N SER A 178 7.83 -5.41 -18.69
CA SER A 178 7.66 -6.60 -19.51
C SER A 178 6.35 -6.49 -20.31
N SER A 179 6.43 -6.67 -21.63
CA SER A 179 5.30 -6.59 -22.58
C SER A 179 4.25 -7.71 -22.43
N ALA A 180 4.46 -8.67 -21.53
CA ALA A 180 3.74 -9.94 -21.51
C ALA A 180 2.67 -10.09 -20.41
N LYS A 181 2.47 -9.12 -19.50
CA LYS A 181 1.48 -9.23 -18.41
C LYS A 181 0.60 -7.99 -18.27
N GLU A 182 -0.67 -8.22 -17.96
CA GLU A 182 -1.62 -7.17 -17.60
C GLU A 182 -1.15 -6.44 -16.33
N LEU A 183 -1.24 -5.11 -16.35
CA LEU A 183 -0.85 -4.26 -15.23
C LEU A 183 -1.86 -4.38 -14.08
N PRO A 184 -1.40 -4.32 -12.82
CA PRO A 184 -2.29 -4.41 -11.67
C PRO A 184 -3.22 -3.21 -11.58
N LYS A 185 -4.38 -3.41 -10.96
CA LYS A 185 -5.30 -2.32 -10.59
C LYS A 185 -4.78 -1.59 -9.36
N LEU A 186 -5.24 -0.36 -9.16
CA LEU A 186 -4.89 0.44 -7.98
C LEU A 186 -5.25 -0.27 -6.66
N SER A 187 -6.34 -1.02 -6.66
CA SER A 187 -6.80 -1.82 -5.51
C SER A 187 -5.85 -2.95 -5.14
N GLU A 188 -5.10 -3.49 -6.08
CA GLU A 188 -4.13 -4.57 -5.86
C GLU A 188 -2.74 -4.00 -5.55
N ALA A 189 -2.39 -2.87 -6.18
CA ALA A 189 -1.10 -2.21 -6.03
C ALA A 189 -0.84 -1.71 -4.60
N LEU A 190 -1.83 -1.06 -3.98
CA LEU A 190 -1.66 -0.45 -2.66
C LEU A 190 -1.40 -1.49 -1.54
N PRO A 191 -2.22 -2.55 -1.39
CA PRO A 191 -1.95 -3.62 -0.42
C PRO A 191 -0.60 -4.30 -0.64
N SER A 192 -0.23 -4.55 -1.90
CA SER A 192 1.02 -5.24 -2.26
C SER A 192 2.25 -4.40 -1.93
N LEU A 193 2.20 -3.09 -2.16
CA LEU A 193 3.28 -2.17 -1.79
C LEU A 193 3.47 -2.06 -0.27
N LEU A 194 2.37 -2.01 0.50
CA LEU A 194 2.44 -2.00 1.96
C LEU A 194 3.03 -3.30 2.50
N TYR A 195 2.63 -4.43 1.91
CA TYR A 195 3.17 -5.74 2.24
C TYR A 195 4.69 -5.79 1.98
N LEU A 196 5.12 -5.42 0.76
CA LEU A 196 6.54 -5.38 0.39
C LEU A 196 7.37 -4.50 1.30
N ALA A 197 6.89 -3.29 1.58
CA ALA A 197 7.61 -2.34 2.41
C ALA A 197 7.87 -2.91 3.81
N LEU A 198 6.87 -3.61 4.37
CA LEU A 198 6.98 -4.21 5.69
C LEU A 198 7.89 -5.44 5.69
N GLU A 199 7.75 -6.33 4.69
CA GLU A 199 8.58 -7.54 4.57
C GLU A 199 10.06 -7.20 4.33
N GLU A 200 10.35 -6.32 3.37
CA GLU A 200 11.72 -5.89 3.07
C GLU A 200 12.33 -5.12 4.26
N SER A 201 11.52 -4.34 4.99
CA SER A 201 12.00 -3.69 6.22
C SER A 201 12.43 -4.71 7.26
N LEU A 202 11.65 -5.77 7.48
CA LEU A 202 11.98 -6.82 8.43
C LEU A 202 13.24 -7.59 8.02
N TYR A 203 13.40 -7.85 6.73
CA TYR A 203 14.59 -8.51 6.17
C TYR A 203 15.86 -7.67 6.41
N HIS A 204 15.83 -6.38 6.08
CA HIS A 204 16.99 -5.49 6.21
C HIS A 204 17.42 -5.24 7.66
N LEU A 205 16.53 -5.44 8.63
CA LEU A 205 16.80 -5.18 10.04
C LEU A 205 17.46 -6.36 10.77
N ASN A 206 17.74 -7.48 10.09
CA ASN A 206 18.43 -8.66 10.65
C ASN A 206 17.87 -9.08 12.02
N LEU A 207 16.55 -9.02 12.16
CA LEU A 207 15.87 -9.36 13.41
C LEU A 207 16.04 -10.84 13.77
N PRO A 208 15.96 -11.19 15.06
CA PRO A 208 15.93 -12.57 15.52
C PRO A 208 14.89 -13.42 14.77
N GLY A 209 15.27 -14.66 14.44
CA GLY A 209 14.44 -15.55 13.62
C GLY A 209 13.09 -15.90 14.23
N ASP A 210 12.94 -15.81 15.56
CA ASP A 210 11.68 -15.96 16.29
C ASP A 210 10.67 -14.84 15.98
N ILE A 211 11.11 -13.66 15.52
CA ILE A 211 10.25 -12.56 15.08
C ILE A 211 9.98 -12.64 13.58
N ILE A 212 11.04 -12.83 12.77
CA ILE A 212 10.93 -12.81 11.31
C ILE A 212 10.14 -14.02 10.82
N LYS A 213 10.38 -15.22 11.39
CA LYS A 213 9.80 -16.46 10.87
C LYS A 213 8.27 -16.50 10.99
N PRO A 214 7.64 -16.14 12.11
CA PRO A 214 6.17 -16.07 12.18
C PRO A 214 5.59 -15.01 11.24
N LEU A 215 6.20 -13.82 11.16
CA LEU A 215 5.75 -12.74 10.29
C LEU A 215 5.85 -13.14 8.82
N SER A 216 7.01 -13.64 8.39
CA SER A 216 7.23 -14.12 7.03
C SER A 216 6.30 -15.30 6.71
N GLN A 217 6.12 -16.28 7.61
CA GLN A 217 5.18 -17.39 7.39
C GLN A 217 3.72 -16.94 7.27
N GLN A 218 3.28 -15.95 8.05
CA GLN A 218 1.93 -15.39 7.96
C GLN A 218 1.74 -14.63 6.66
N ALA A 219 2.68 -13.74 6.35
CA ALA A 219 2.75 -12.96 5.14
C ALA A 219 2.70 -13.89 3.91
N HIS A 220 3.49 -14.96 3.97
CA HIS A 220 3.59 -15.97 2.93
C HIS A 220 2.32 -16.79 2.77
N LYS A 221 1.80 -17.38 3.86
CA LYS A 221 0.54 -18.14 3.84
C LYS A 221 -0.62 -17.28 3.30
N HIS A 222 -0.64 -16.01 3.67
CA HIS A 222 -1.64 -15.07 3.20
C HIS A 222 -1.51 -14.80 1.70
N PHE A 223 -0.31 -14.46 1.22
CA PHE A 223 -0.04 -14.21 -0.18
C PHE A 223 -0.46 -15.38 -1.09
N TYR A 224 -0.10 -16.63 -0.73
CA TYR A 224 -0.52 -17.81 -1.50
C TYR A 224 -2.02 -18.06 -1.48
N SER A 225 -2.70 -17.72 -0.38
CA SER A 225 -4.16 -17.80 -0.33
C SER A 225 -4.87 -16.75 -1.18
N SER A 226 -4.26 -15.56 -1.32
CA SER A 226 -4.79 -14.46 -2.14
C SER A 226 -4.50 -14.64 -3.63
N TYR A 227 -3.43 -15.35 -3.98
CA TYR A 227 -3.02 -15.65 -5.35
C TYR A 227 -2.91 -17.16 -5.56
N PRO A 228 -4.02 -17.94 -5.53
CA PRO A 228 -3.96 -19.40 -5.65
C PRO A 228 -3.34 -19.87 -6.98
N GLN A 229 -3.51 -19.10 -8.07
CA GLN A 229 -2.87 -19.34 -9.37
C GLN A 229 -1.34 -19.17 -9.34
N PHE A 230 -0.77 -18.59 -8.28
CA PHE A 230 0.67 -18.49 -8.10
C PHE A 230 1.30 -19.86 -7.83
N GLN A 231 0.59 -20.74 -7.12
CA GLN A 231 1.02 -22.13 -6.91
C GLN A 231 1.14 -22.89 -8.24
N ASP A 232 0.22 -22.64 -9.18
CA ASP A 232 0.27 -23.24 -10.52
C ASP A 232 1.48 -22.72 -11.32
N ARG A 233 1.83 -21.43 -11.19
CA ARG A 233 3.02 -20.83 -11.84
C ARG A 233 4.35 -21.33 -11.27
N LEU A 234 4.41 -21.73 -10.00
CA LEU A 234 5.61 -22.32 -9.38
C LEU A 234 5.86 -23.74 -9.88
N ASN A 235 4.80 -24.49 -10.17
CA ASN A 235 4.93 -25.84 -10.74
C ASN A 235 5.50 -25.81 -12.18
N ASP A 236 5.32 -24.70 -12.90
CA ASP A 236 5.87 -24.47 -14.25
C ASP A 236 7.32 -23.95 -14.26
N ILE A 237 7.82 -23.39 -13.14
CA ILE A 237 9.16 -22.79 -13.06
C ILE A 237 10.01 -23.63 -12.10
N HIS A 238 10.89 -24.47 -12.65
CA HIS A 238 11.91 -25.19 -11.87
C HIS A 238 12.96 -24.22 -11.30
N THR A 239 12.73 -23.68 -10.12
CA THR A 239 13.77 -23.08 -9.27
C THR A 239 13.46 -23.36 -7.80
N PRO A 240 14.36 -24.01 -7.04
CA PRO A 240 14.19 -24.15 -5.60
C PRO A 240 14.72 -22.88 -4.93
N GLY A 241 13.85 -21.87 -4.82
CA GLY A 241 14.08 -20.72 -3.95
C GLY A 241 13.56 -21.00 -2.55
N THR A 242 14.02 -20.26 -1.55
CA THR A 242 13.28 -20.27 -0.28
C THR A 242 11.90 -19.65 -0.51
N PRO A 243 10.85 -20.07 0.22
CA PRO A 243 9.49 -19.62 -0.04
C PRO A 243 9.36 -18.07 -0.01
N THR A 244 10.15 -17.40 0.83
CA THR A 244 10.21 -15.93 0.92
C THR A 244 10.78 -15.30 -0.36
N GLU A 245 11.83 -15.87 -0.97
CA GLU A 245 12.42 -15.38 -2.21
C GLU A 245 11.47 -15.53 -3.41
N GLU A 246 10.61 -16.54 -3.40
CA GLU A 246 9.60 -16.77 -4.45
C GLU A 246 8.48 -15.72 -4.42
N ILE A 247 8.00 -15.35 -3.22
CA ILE A 247 7.01 -14.28 -3.06
C ILE A 247 7.63 -12.93 -3.42
N ILE A 248 8.80 -12.64 -2.86
CA ILE A 248 9.53 -11.40 -3.18
C ILE A 248 9.77 -11.35 -4.69
N GLY A 249 10.16 -12.46 -5.31
CA GLY A 249 10.32 -12.60 -6.75
C GLY A 249 9.04 -12.37 -7.55
N PHE A 250 7.88 -12.84 -7.08
CA PHE A 250 6.60 -12.59 -7.74
C PHE A 250 6.09 -11.17 -7.56
N ILE A 251 6.21 -10.60 -6.37
CA ILE A 251 5.76 -9.23 -6.16
C ILE A 251 6.70 -8.27 -6.88
N ARG A 252 8.02 -8.56 -6.88
CA ARG A 252 8.95 -7.93 -7.82
C ARG A 252 8.55 -8.21 -9.26
N GLY A 253 8.04 -9.39 -9.60
CA GLY A 253 7.51 -9.67 -10.94
C GLY A 253 6.19 -8.99 -11.29
N LEU A 254 5.39 -8.58 -10.30
CA LEU A 254 4.13 -7.86 -10.51
C LEU A 254 4.34 -6.37 -10.71
N PHE A 255 5.31 -5.80 -9.98
CA PHE A 255 5.51 -4.36 -9.91
C PHE A 255 6.84 -3.91 -10.52
N PHE A 256 7.82 -4.81 -10.61
CA PHE A 256 9.26 -4.54 -10.71
C PHE A 256 10.00 -5.39 -11.74
N HIS A 257 9.39 -5.59 -12.93
CA HIS A 257 9.76 -6.68 -13.85
C HIS A 257 10.53 -6.32 -15.10
#